data_AF-Q5JIM1-F1
#
_entry.id   AF-Q5JIM1-F1
#
_cell.length_a   1.000
_cell.length_b   1.000
_cell.length_c   1.000
_cell.angle_alpha   90.00
_cell.angle_beta   90.00
_cell.angle_gamma   90.00
#
_symmetry.space_group_name_H-M   'P 1'
#
loop_
_entity.id
_entity.type
_entity.pdbx_description
1 polymer ?
#
loop_
_entity_poly.entity_id
_entity_poly.type
_entity_poly.pdbx_seq_one_letter_code
_entity_poly.pdbx_strand_id
1 'polypeptide(L)'
;MRGIISVLMVLVLVAAGCLGTPSPGTHSNSSNYSPASRTTVATVSEEKCVRNVSSDLSKELSDLKTKVELLNASLRECRSNASLLKYSLNVTQSRLAVLTSEYNGCLAHLSTCNSTSLKLENCQKELESAQEELKECRVTSDQLSSELEECRLKLNETYDVLNRTYTDGSVELLIERDYYEEAIEAIDGATQEIYVMMFSMLYDPDDWSDEANDLINALIRARRRGVEVHILLENSLDTNREAYNYLKSNGIDVSYDSPSTTLHAKIVVVDGRIVFLGSHNWSESALHWNHEVSVKIISKQLAEEVINYFWSVRGP
;
A
#
# COMPACT_ATOMS: atom_id res chain seq x y z
N MET A 1 -12.02 56.61 19.17
CA MET A 1 -12.16 57.83 20.01
C MET A 1 -12.07 57.40 21.47
N ARG A 2 -11.49 58.23 22.38
CA ARG A 2 -11.62 58.26 23.87
C ARG A 2 -11.57 56.91 24.66
N GLY A 3 -10.82 56.76 25.76
CA GLY A 3 -9.95 57.69 26.49
C GLY A 3 -9.28 57.03 27.73
N ILE A 4 -8.06 57.45 28.12
CA ILE A 4 -7.70 58.32 29.29
C ILE A 4 -7.29 57.46 30.54
N ILE A 5 -6.39 57.98 31.41
CA ILE A 5 -5.86 57.40 32.68
C ILE A 5 -4.80 56.27 32.48
N SER A 6 -3.64 56.15 33.17
CA SER A 6 -2.74 56.99 34.03
C SER A 6 -1.48 56.14 34.41
N VAL A 7 -0.36 56.56 35.06
CA VAL A 7 0.43 57.81 35.32
C VAL A 7 1.79 57.38 35.98
N LEU A 8 2.87 58.18 35.89
CA LEU A 8 4.25 57.95 36.44
C LEU A 8 5.03 56.76 35.81
N MET A 9 6.35 56.79 35.52
CA MET A 9 7.48 57.72 35.71
C MET A 9 8.19 57.85 37.08
N VAL A 10 9.22 57.00 37.29
CA VAL A 10 10.43 57.21 38.13
C VAL A 10 11.57 56.49 37.38
N LEU A 11 12.64 57.06 36.82
CA LEU A 11 13.48 58.27 37.04
C LEU A 11 14.62 58.06 38.08
N VAL A 12 15.80 58.62 37.77
CA VAL A 12 17.05 58.76 38.55
C VAL A 12 18.15 57.71 38.33
N LEU A 13 19.24 58.16 37.69
CA LEU A 13 20.61 57.64 37.78
C LEU A 13 21.40 58.45 38.82
N VAL A 14 22.04 57.78 39.78
CA VAL A 14 23.14 58.30 40.66
C VAL A 14 23.96 57.05 41.01
N ALA A 15 25.23 56.83 40.63
CA ALA A 15 26.34 57.66 40.10
C ALA A 15 27.04 58.54 41.15
N ALA A 16 28.30 58.19 41.48
CA ALA A 16 29.14 58.72 42.56
C ALA A 16 28.63 58.45 44.00
N GLY A 17 29.50 58.35 45.02
CA GLY A 17 30.97 58.28 44.98
C GLY A 17 31.63 58.81 46.26
N CYS A 18 32.94 58.56 46.37
CA CYS A 18 33.86 59.08 47.40
C CYS A 18 33.65 58.60 48.86
N LEU A 19 34.66 58.87 49.71
CA LEU A 19 34.70 58.61 51.16
C LEU A 19 34.50 57.12 51.53
N GLY A 20 35.52 56.27 51.63
CA GLY A 20 36.92 56.55 52.01
C GLY A 20 37.11 56.32 53.50
N THR A 21 37.48 55.09 53.88
CA THR A 21 37.75 54.69 55.27
C THR A 21 39.23 54.92 55.61
N PRO A 22 39.59 55.90 56.44
CA PRO A 22 40.93 55.98 56.99
C PRO A 22 41.18 54.85 58.01
N SER A 23 42.46 54.65 58.34
CA SER A 23 42.91 53.75 59.41
C SER A 23 42.27 54.10 60.77
N PRO A 24 42.07 53.09 61.64
CA PRO A 24 42.81 53.14 62.89
C PRO A 24 43.75 51.94 63.08
N GLY A 25 44.90 52.07 63.74
CA GLY A 25 45.39 53.27 64.45
C GLY A 25 45.80 53.03 65.90
N THR A 26 46.31 51.84 66.23
CA THR A 26 46.97 51.54 67.52
C THR A 26 48.38 51.04 67.19
N HIS A 27 49.42 51.87 67.11
CA HIS A 27 49.97 52.72 68.19
C HIS A 27 50.21 51.94 69.48
N SER A 28 51.25 51.12 69.48
CA SER A 28 51.99 50.72 70.67
C SER A 28 52.74 51.94 71.23
N ASN A 29 52.14 52.64 72.20
CA ASN A 29 52.81 53.74 72.89
C ASN A 29 53.79 53.21 73.96
N SER A 30 55.07 53.51 73.81
CA SER A 30 56.07 53.42 74.88
C SER A 30 57.16 54.49 74.74
N SER A 31 56.76 55.75 74.84
CA SER A 31 57.63 56.92 75.06
C SER A 31 56.96 57.80 76.13
N ASN A 32 57.66 58.32 77.13
CA ASN A 32 58.80 59.23 77.01
C ASN A 32 59.72 59.23 78.25
N TYR A 33 60.88 59.87 78.08
CA TYR A 33 61.84 60.23 79.13
C TYR A 33 61.42 61.49 79.90
N SER A 34 61.78 61.57 81.19
CA SER A 34 62.02 62.82 81.94
C SER A 34 60.80 63.74 82.22
N PRO A 35 60.86 64.69 83.19
CA PRO A 35 62.05 65.29 83.81
C PRO A 35 62.12 65.27 85.35
N ALA A 36 63.22 65.81 85.89
CA ALA A 36 63.35 66.27 87.26
C ALA A 36 62.41 67.48 87.53
N SER A 37 62.01 67.85 88.76
CA SER A 37 62.90 68.07 89.92
C SER A 37 62.18 68.14 91.27
N ARG A 38 62.90 67.76 92.33
CA ARG A 38 62.90 68.29 93.72
C ARG A 38 61.57 68.65 94.46
N THR A 39 61.32 67.87 95.53
CA THR A 39 61.28 68.35 96.95
C THR A 39 59.95 68.76 97.63
N THR A 40 59.41 67.79 98.40
CA THR A 40 58.78 67.84 99.77
C THR A 40 57.34 68.34 100.08
N VAL A 41 56.67 67.53 100.95
CA VAL A 41 55.68 67.88 102.04
C VAL A 41 54.28 68.36 101.59
N ALA A 42 53.22 67.53 101.64
CA ALA A 42 52.32 67.15 102.78
C ALA A 42 51.27 68.24 103.15
N THR A 43 50.04 67.99 103.62
CA THR A 43 49.52 66.97 104.57
C THR A 43 48.11 66.40 104.20
N VAL A 44 47.35 65.80 105.15
CA VAL A 44 46.22 64.86 104.93
C VAL A 44 44.91 65.30 105.62
N SER A 45 43.74 65.16 104.96
CA SER A 45 42.41 65.17 105.65
C SER A 45 41.16 64.59 104.92
N GLU A 46 41.25 63.96 103.73
CA GLU A 46 40.02 63.62 102.93
C GLU A 46 39.54 62.14 102.93
N GLU A 47 40.29 61.19 103.52
CA GLU A 47 40.14 59.74 103.26
C GLU A 47 38.80 59.05 103.66
N LYS A 48 37.83 59.77 104.21
CA LYS A 48 36.59 59.17 104.76
C LYS A 48 35.36 59.31 103.87
N CYS A 49 35.29 60.33 103.01
CA CYS A 49 34.17 60.51 102.07
C CYS A 49 34.33 59.61 100.84
N VAL A 50 35.56 59.54 100.31
CA VAL A 50 35.93 58.83 99.08
C VAL A 50 35.54 57.34 99.09
N ARG A 51 35.55 56.68 100.26
CA ARG A 51 35.29 55.24 100.39
C ARG A 51 33.85 54.82 100.06
N ASN A 52 32.84 55.58 100.50
CA ASN A 52 31.44 55.21 100.26
C ASN A 52 31.03 55.49 98.80
N VAL A 53 31.45 56.62 98.25
CA VAL A 53 31.22 56.96 96.83
C VAL A 53 31.88 55.91 95.93
N SER A 54 33.06 55.41 96.30
CA SER A 54 33.75 54.32 95.57
C SER A 54 32.98 53.00 95.59
N SER A 55 32.32 52.62 96.70
CA SER A 55 31.53 51.38 96.75
C SER A 55 30.26 51.45 95.89
N ASP A 56 29.56 52.58 95.87
CA ASP A 56 28.33 52.72 95.09
C ASP A 56 28.63 52.81 93.58
N LEU A 57 29.66 53.58 93.16
CA LEU A 57 30.13 53.57 91.77
C LEU A 57 30.60 52.17 91.32
N SER A 58 31.29 51.42 92.18
CA SER A 58 31.72 50.05 91.87
C SER A 58 30.53 49.11 91.66
N LYS A 59 29.45 49.29 92.43
CA LYS A 59 28.20 48.53 92.30
C LYS A 59 27.43 48.90 91.03
N GLU A 60 27.25 50.18 90.73
CA GLU A 60 26.63 50.63 89.47
C GLU A 60 27.42 50.17 88.25
N LEU A 61 28.76 50.23 88.29
CA LEU A 61 29.64 49.74 87.23
C LEU A 61 29.49 48.23 87.01
N SER A 62 29.28 47.45 88.08
CA SER A 62 29.00 46.01 88.01
C SER A 62 27.64 45.71 87.36
N ASP A 63 26.59 46.42 87.79
CA ASP A 63 25.23 46.33 87.23
C ASP A 63 25.20 46.70 85.74
N LEU A 64 25.92 47.77 85.38
CA LEU A 64 26.03 48.24 83.99
C LEU A 64 26.80 47.24 83.13
N LYS A 65 27.88 46.65 83.66
CA LYS A 65 28.65 45.59 83.00
C LYS A 65 27.78 44.34 82.75
N THR A 66 27.01 43.91 83.74
CA THR A 66 26.08 42.77 83.61
C THR A 66 24.99 43.04 82.56
N LYS A 67 24.44 44.27 82.52
CA LYS A 67 23.50 44.69 81.45
C LYS A 67 24.15 44.70 80.07
N VAL A 68 25.40 45.13 79.95
CA VAL A 68 26.18 45.08 78.69
C VAL A 68 26.46 43.64 78.27
N GLU A 69 26.75 42.73 79.19
CA GLU A 69 26.96 41.30 78.90
C GLU A 69 25.68 40.62 78.41
N LEU A 70 24.53 40.92 79.04
CA LEU A 70 23.20 40.48 78.59
C LEU A 70 22.83 41.02 77.21
N LEU A 71 22.99 42.34 76.97
CA LEU A 71 22.75 42.94 75.65
C LEU A 71 23.66 42.33 74.57
N ASN A 72 24.92 42.02 74.89
CA ASN A 72 25.82 41.31 73.98
C ASN A 72 25.43 39.84 73.78
N ALA A 73 24.74 39.18 74.71
CA ALA A 73 24.16 37.86 74.48
C ALA A 73 22.99 37.93 73.48
N SER A 74 21.99 38.78 73.72
CA SER A 74 20.85 38.95 72.81
C SER A 74 21.27 39.47 71.43
N LEU A 75 22.31 40.32 71.33
CA LEU A 75 22.86 40.76 70.05
C LEU A 75 23.52 39.61 69.26
N ARG A 76 24.16 38.65 69.94
CA ARG A 76 24.70 37.43 69.30
C ARG A 76 23.57 36.52 68.80
N GLU A 77 22.51 36.36 69.59
CA GLU A 77 21.32 35.59 69.22
C GLU A 77 20.61 36.20 68.00
N CYS A 78 20.32 37.50 68.00
CA CYS A 78 19.73 38.19 66.86
C CYS A 78 20.59 38.09 65.59
N ARG A 79 21.93 38.12 65.71
CA ARG A 79 22.85 37.89 64.58
C ARG A 79 22.81 36.45 64.06
N SER A 80 22.65 35.46 64.94
CA SER A 80 22.42 34.06 64.56
C SER A 80 21.10 33.90 63.79
N ASN A 81 20.01 34.41 64.35
CA ASN A 81 18.66 34.33 63.76
C ASN A 81 18.58 35.06 62.41
N ALA A 82 19.21 36.24 62.28
CA ALA A 82 19.33 36.95 61.01
C ALA A 82 20.14 36.15 59.96
N SER A 83 21.16 35.40 60.38
CA SER A 83 21.96 34.54 59.50
C SER A 83 21.17 33.31 59.04
N LEU A 84 20.40 32.69 59.93
CA LEU A 84 19.49 31.58 59.61
C LEU A 84 18.36 32.03 58.67
N LEU A 85 17.76 33.19 58.91
CA LEU A 85 16.77 33.79 58.01
C LEU A 85 17.36 34.10 56.63
N LYS A 86 18.57 34.65 56.55
CA LYS A 86 19.26 34.91 55.28
C LYS A 86 19.58 33.61 54.53
N TYR A 87 19.98 32.55 55.23
CA TYR A 87 20.18 31.22 54.63
C TYR A 87 18.87 30.65 54.09
N SER A 88 17.80 30.67 54.89
CA SER A 88 16.46 30.19 54.50
C SER A 88 15.89 30.96 53.31
N LEU A 89 16.08 32.28 53.28
CA LEU A 89 15.71 33.14 52.15
C LEU A 89 16.46 32.75 50.87
N ASN A 90 17.79 32.61 50.95
CA ASN A 90 18.60 32.17 49.81
C ASN A 90 18.14 30.79 49.28
N VAL A 91 17.94 29.81 50.17
CA VAL A 91 17.44 28.47 49.79
C VAL A 91 16.06 28.55 49.12
N THR A 92 15.17 29.41 49.63
CA THR A 92 13.83 29.61 49.05
C THR A 92 13.91 30.29 47.67
N GLN A 93 14.79 31.28 47.50
CA GLN A 93 15.04 31.93 46.22
C GLN A 93 15.61 30.96 45.18
N SER A 94 16.58 30.10 45.56
CA SER A 94 17.10 29.05 44.68
C SER A 94 16.02 28.05 44.25
N ARG A 95 15.15 27.61 45.17
CA ARG A 95 14.04 26.70 44.84
C ARG A 95 13.01 27.36 43.91
N LEU A 96 12.71 28.64 44.11
CA LEU A 96 11.80 29.40 43.23
C LEU A 96 12.39 29.57 41.83
N ALA A 97 13.70 29.80 41.70
CA ALA A 97 14.37 29.88 40.41
C ALA A 97 14.31 28.56 39.62
N VAL A 98 14.51 27.42 40.28
CA VAL A 98 14.36 26.08 39.67
C VAL A 98 12.93 25.87 39.16
N LEU A 99 11.93 26.04 40.03
CA LEU A 99 10.51 25.91 39.65
C LEU A 99 10.09 26.85 38.51
N THR A 100 10.64 28.06 38.46
CA THR A 100 10.39 29.02 37.37
C THR A 100 10.99 28.51 36.05
N SER A 101 12.18 27.90 36.09
CA SER A 101 12.81 27.29 34.91
C SER A 101 12.03 26.08 34.41
N GLU A 102 11.58 25.21 35.33
CA GLU A 102 10.74 24.04 35.02
C GLU A 102 9.40 24.47 34.37
N TYR A 103 8.71 25.43 34.97
CA TYR A 103 7.45 25.98 34.43
C TYR A 103 7.61 26.59 33.02
N ASN A 104 8.69 27.36 32.79
CA ASN A 104 8.99 27.91 31.47
C ASN A 104 9.32 26.80 30.44
N GLY A 105 9.97 25.71 30.87
CA GLY A 105 10.16 24.51 30.07
C GLY A 105 8.83 23.86 29.67
N CYS A 106 7.90 23.68 30.62
CA CYS A 106 6.57 23.16 30.35
C CYS A 106 5.79 24.03 29.34
N LEU A 107 5.88 25.36 29.43
CA LEU A 107 5.27 26.28 28.46
C LEU A 107 5.85 26.12 27.04
N ALA A 108 7.17 25.94 26.91
CA ALA A 108 7.84 25.72 25.63
C ALA A 108 7.48 24.36 25.00
N HIS A 109 7.33 23.31 25.82
CA HIS A 109 6.79 22.04 25.35
C HIS A 109 5.32 22.17 24.90
N LEU A 110 4.47 22.86 25.65
CA LEU A 110 3.06 23.06 25.30
C LEU A 110 2.86 23.81 23.98
N SER A 111 3.62 24.89 23.73
CA SER A 111 3.56 25.62 22.45
C SER A 111 4.04 24.76 21.28
N THR A 112 5.08 23.93 21.50
CA THR A 112 5.56 22.95 20.51
C THR A 112 4.46 21.93 20.19
N CYS A 113 3.83 21.32 21.19
CA CYS A 113 2.72 20.38 21.02
C CYS A 113 1.55 20.98 20.24
N ASN A 114 1.14 22.21 20.55
CA ASN A 114 0.08 22.91 19.83
C ASN A 114 0.47 23.13 18.35
N SER A 115 1.72 23.49 18.06
CA SER A 115 2.20 23.65 16.67
C SER A 115 2.21 22.32 15.89
N THR A 116 2.47 21.20 16.55
CA THR A 116 2.40 19.86 15.95
C THR A 116 0.96 19.42 15.72
N SER A 117 0.04 19.73 16.65
CA SER A 117 -1.39 19.45 16.50
C SER A 117 -1.98 20.17 15.28
N LEU A 118 -1.65 21.45 15.08
CA LEU A 118 -2.12 22.22 13.93
C LEU A 118 -1.58 21.67 12.59
N LYS A 119 -0.33 21.18 12.58
CA LYS A 119 0.23 20.49 11.39
C LYS A 119 -0.49 19.18 11.12
N LEU A 120 -0.82 18.41 12.16
CA LEU A 120 -1.55 17.15 12.02
C LEU A 120 -2.94 17.37 11.42
N GLU A 121 -3.70 18.37 11.88
CA GLU A 121 -5.00 18.72 11.30
C GLU A 121 -4.91 19.12 9.82
N ASN A 122 -3.84 19.81 9.41
CA ASN A 122 -3.65 20.18 8.02
C ASN A 122 -3.31 18.96 7.16
N CYS A 123 -2.39 18.10 7.61
CA CYS A 123 -2.06 16.85 6.91
C CYS A 123 -3.24 15.87 6.86
N GLN A 124 -4.17 15.91 7.83
CA GLN A 124 -5.43 15.16 7.75
C GLN A 124 -6.33 15.67 6.62
N LYS A 125 -6.51 16.99 6.48
CA LYS A 125 -7.31 17.59 5.38
C LYS A 125 -6.67 17.36 4.01
N GLU A 126 -5.35 17.43 3.92
CA GLU A 126 -4.58 17.11 2.70
C GLU A 126 -4.76 15.62 2.32
N LEU A 127 -4.74 14.71 3.31
CA LEU A 127 -4.99 13.29 3.10
C LEU A 127 -6.44 13.00 2.69
N GLU A 128 -7.43 13.69 3.27
CA GLU A 128 -8.85 13.58 2.89
C GLU A 128 -9.10 14.04 1.45
N SER A 129 -8.49 15.16 1.02
CA SER A 129 -8.54 15.62 -0.39
C SER A 129 -7.96 14.58 -1.35
N ALA A 130 -6.74 14.11 -1.06
CA ALA A 130 -6.05 13.13 -1.89
C ALA A 130 -6.78 11.77 -1.95
N GLN A 131 -7.54 11.40 -0.91
CA GLN A 131 -8.37 10.19 -0.91
C GLN A 131 -9.61 10.31 -1.81
N GLU A 132 -10.24 11.48 -1.89
CA GLU A 132 -11.37 11.71 -2.78
C GLU A 132 -10.92 11.85 -4.25
N GLU A 133 -9.80 12.55 -4.51
CA GLU A 133 -9.15 12.60 -5.83
C GLU A 133 -8.78 11.18 -6.34
N LEU A 134 -8.21 10.33 -5.46
CA LEU A 134 -7.92 8.92 -5.79
C LEU A 134 -9.19 8.12 -6.14
N LYS A 135 -10.32 8.47 -5.52
CA LYS A 135 -11.62 7.81 -5.71
C LYS A 135 -12.28 8.24 -7.03
N GLU A 136 -12.21 9.51 -7.42
CA GLU A 136 -12.60 9.97 -8.76
C GLU A 136 -11.72 9.34 -9.87
N CYS A 137 -10.41 9.29 -9.65
CA CYS A 137 -9.47 8.63 -10.57
C CYS A 137 -9.77 7.13 -10.76
N ARG A 138 -10.17 6.42 -9.69
CA ARG A 138 -10.59 5.01 -9.76
C ARG A 138 -11.84 4.83 -10.62
N VAL A 139 -12.91 5.58 -10.35
CA VAL A 139 -14.15 5.51 -11.15
C VAL A 139 -13.87 5.78 -12.64
N THR A 140 -13.02 6.77 -12.93
CA THR A 140 -12.59 7.08 -14.30
C THR A 140 -11.80 5.94 -14.94
N SER A 141 -10.88 5.32 -14.19
CA SER A 141 -10.09 4.16 -14.64
C SER A 141 -10.94 2.92 -14.90
N ASP A 142 -11.91 2.64 -14.04
CA ASP A 142 -12.82 1.51 -14.15
C ASP A 142 -13.73 1.68 -15.38
N GLN A 143 -14.26 2.88 -15.61
CA GLN A 143 -15.07 3.17 -16.79
C GLN A 143 -14.27 3.09 -18.10
N LEU A 144 -13.08 3.69 -18.17
CA LEU A 144 -12.19 3.57 -19.34
C LEU A 144 -11.81 2.11 -19.64
N SER A 145 -11.66 1.28 -18.60
CA SER A 145 -11.40 -0.16 -18.78
C SER A 145 -12.59 -0.90 -19.39
N SER A 146 -13.82 -0.53 -19.00
CA SER A 146 -15.05 -1.08 -19.60
C SER A 146 -15.23 -0.64 -21.06
N GLU A 147 -14.98 0.64 -21.36
CA GLU A 147 -15.08 1.18 -22.73
C GLU A 147 -14.03 0.54 -23.66
N LEU A 148 -12.82 0.28 -23.16
CA LEU A 148 -11.77 -0.42 -23.89
C LEU A 148 -12.14 -1.88 -24.21
N GLU A 149 -12.74 -2.60 -23.27
CA GLU A 149 -13.17 -3.99 -23.49
C GLU A 149 -14.35 -4.07 -24.48
N GLU A 150 -15.31 -3.15 -24.42
CA GLU A 150 -16.38 -3.04 -25.42
C GLU A 150 -15.81 -2.79 -26.83
N CYS A 151 -14.82 -1.90 -26.95
CA CYS A 151 -14.11 -1.66 -28.21
C CYS A 151 -13.35 -2.89 -28.70
N ARG A 152 -12.72 -3.66 -27.80
CA ARG A 152 -12.00 -4.91 -28.12
C ARG A 152 -12.95 -5.98 -28.66
N LEU A 153 -14.11 -6.14 -28.04
CA LEU A 153 -15.13 -7.11 -28.50
C LEU A 153 -15.66 -6.74 -29.89
N LYS A 154 -16.01 -5.46 -30.12
CA LYS A 154 -16.44 -4.96 -31.44
C LYS A 154 -15.36 -5.11 -32.51
N LEU A 155 -14.10 -4.89 -32.16
CA LEU A 155 -12.97 -5.06 -33.07
C LEU A 155 -12.81 -6.53 -33.47
N ASN A 156 -12.88 -7.45 -32.51
CA ASN A 156 -12.84 -8.90 -32.76
C ASN A 156 -14.00 -9.34 -33.66
N GLU A 157 -15.24 -8.94 -33.34
CA GLU A 157 -16.43 -9.23 -34.17
C GLU A 157 -16.26 -8.71 -35.61
N THR A 158 -15.69 -7.51 -35.77
CA THR A 158 -15.42 -6.91 -37.09
C THR A 158 -14.35 -7.70 -37.86
N TYR A 159 -13.28 -8.15 -37.20
CA TYR A 159 -12.27 -9.02 -37.81
C TYR A 159 -12.85 -10.39 -38.20
N ASP A 160 -13.73 -10.95 -37.36
CA ASP A 160 -14.40 -12.21 -37.64
C ASP A 160 -15.30 -12.08 -38.87
N VAL A 161 -16.11 -11.02 -38.96
CA VAL A 161 -16.90 -10.70 -40.16
C VAL A 161 -15.99 -10.48 -41.39
N LEU A 162 -14.89 -9.75 -41.25
CA LEU A 162 -13.97 -9.49 -42.36
C LEU A 162 -13.33 -10.78 -42.89
N ASN A 163 -12.84 -11.65 -42.01
CA ASN A 163 -12.32 -12.97 -42.38
C ASN A 163 -13.43 -13.88 -42.94
N ARG A 164 -14.65 -13.80 -42.39
CA ARG A 164 -15.82 -14.55 -42.90
C ARG A 164 -16.23 -14.11 -44.31
N THR A 165 -16.03 -12.84 -44.68
CA THR A 165 -16.35 -12.31 -46.02
C THR A 165 -15.20 -12.42 -47.01
N TYR A 166 -13.95 -12.17 -46.60
CA TYR A 166 -12.81 -12.11 -47.52
C TYR A 166 -12.33 -13.49 -48.00
N THR A 167 -12.58 -14.55 -47.23
CA THR A 167 -12.29 -15.94 -47.67
C THR A 167 -13.52 -16.69 -48.18
N ASP A 168 -14.71 -16.09 -48.25
CA ASP A 168 -15.87 -16.76 -48.86
C ASP A 168 -15.64 -16.89 -50.39
N GLY A 169 -15.63 -18.13 -50.89
CA GLY A 169 -15.18 -18.49 -52.23
C GLY A 169 -13.70 -18.88 -52.34
N SER A 170 -12.91 -18.91 -51.26
CA SER A 170 -11.51 -19.38 -51.34
C SER A 170 -11.44 -20.90 -51.50
N VAL A 171 -10.65 -21.36 -52.47
CA VAL A 171 -10.38 -22.78 -52.74
C VAL A 171 -8.88 -23.04 -52.54
N GLU A 172 -8.55 -23.99 -51.68
CA GLU A 172 -7.20 -24.43 -51.40
C GLU A 172 -7.06 -25.91 -51.77
N LEU A 173 -5.93 -26.27 -52.40
CA LEU A 173 -5.63 -27.62 -52.86
C LEU A 173 -4.89 -28.38 -51.75
N LEU A 174 -5.40 -29.55 -51.39
CA LEU A 174 -4.81 -30.45 -50.40
C LEU A 174 -4.30 -31.70 -51.12
N ILE A 175 -3.01 -32.00 -50.98
CA ILE A 175 -2.34 -33.13 -51.65
C ILE A 175 -1.84 -34.09 -50.58
N GLU A 176 -2.20 -35.37 -50.70
CA GLU A 176 -1.94 -36.38 -49.65
C GLU A 176 -2.37 -35.85 -48.24
N ARG A 177 -1.49 -36.02 -47.25
CA ARG A 177 -1.63 -35.68 -45.83
C ARG A 177 -2.09 -34.26 -45.51
N ASP A 178 -1.95 -33.30 -46.43
CA ASP A 178 -2.54 -31.96 -46.28
C ASP A 178 -4.04 -32.03 -45.91
N TYR A 179 -4.76 -33.04 -46.43
CA TYR A 179 -6.16 -33.30 -46.10
C TYR A 179 -6.36 -33.66 -44.63
N TYR A 180 -5.52 -34.53 -44.07
CA TYR A 180 -5.63 -34.98 -42.67
C TYR A 180 -5.39 -33.81 -41.71
N GLU A 181 -4.30 -33.07 -41.90
CA GLU A 181 -3.88 -31.99 -41.00
C GLU A 181 -4.91 -30.84 -40.97
N GLU A 182 -5.47 -30.46 -42.13
CA GLU A 182 -6.52 -29.45 -42.23
C GLU A 182 -7.89 -29.93 -41.74
N ALA A 183 -8.28 -31.18 -42.04
CA ALA A 183 -9.56 -31.72 -41.60
C ALA A 183 -9.63 -31.89 -40.09
N ILE A 184 -8.53 -32.35 -39.44
CA ILE A 184 -8.52 -32.53 -37.98
C ILE A 184 -8.50 -31.18 -37.25
N GLU A 185 -7.77 -30.16 -37.74
CA GLU A 185 -7.82 -28.81 -37.16
C GLU A 185 -9.23 -28.20 -37.30
N ALA A 186 -9.87 -28.31 -38.46
CA ALA A 186 -11.23 -27.83 -38.65
C ALA A 186 -12.25 -28.55 -37.74
N ILE A 187 -12.15 -29.88 -37.59
CA ILE A 187 -13.05 -30.66 -36.72
C ILE A 187 -12.83 -30.33 -35.23
N ASP A 188 -11.60 -30.11 -34.77
CA ASP A 188 -11.36 -29.70 -33.38
C ASP A 188 -11.63 -28.21 -33.10
N GLY A 189 -11.57 -27.36 -34.14
CA GLY A 189 -12.02 -25.96 -34.08
C GLY A 189 -13.53 -25.77 -34.14
N ALA A 190 -14.29 -26.77 -34.60
CA ALA A 190 -15.75 -26.69 -34.82
C ALA A 190 -16.56 -26.25 -33.58
N THR A 191 -17.55 -25.39 -33.81
CA THR A 191 -18.32 -24.67 -32.77
C THR A 191 -19.84 -24.87 -32.82
N GLN A 192 -20.40 -25.28 -33.97
CA GLN A 192 -21.86 -25.37 -34.21
C GLN A 192 -22.25 -26.76 -34.72
N GLU A 193 -21.80 -27.14 -35.91
CA GLU A 193 -22.28 -28.32 -36.63
C GLU A 193 -21.21 -28.96 -37.54
N ILE A 194 -21.26 -30.28 -37.70
CA ILE A 194 -20.43 -31.05 -38.63
C ILE A 194 -21.29 -32.06 -39.38
N TYR A 195 -21.15 -32.08 -40.71
CA TYR A 195 -21.71 -33.12 -41.58
C TYR A 195 -20.58 -33.90 -42.26
N VAL A 196 -20.67 -35.23 -42.25
CA VAL A 196 -19.73 -36.10 -42.98
C VAL A 196 -20.49 -37.03 -43.90
N MET A 197 -20.15 -37.03 -45.19
CA MET A 197 -20.61 -38.00 -46.18
C MET A 197 -19.40 -38.82 -46.61
N MET A 198 -19.37 -40.10 -46.26
CA MET A 198 -18.19 -40.93 -46.46
C MET A 198 -18.53 -42.30 -47.03
N PHE A 199 -17.99 -42.58 -48.21
CA PHE A 199 -18.09 -43.88 -48.87
C PHE A 199 -17.41 -44.98 -48.04
N SER A 200 -16.14 -44.82 -47.69
CA SER A 200 -15.43 -45.76 -46.81
C SER A 200 -14.92 -45.03 -45.57
N MET A 201 -15.42 -45.43 -44.40
CA MET A 201 -14.97 -44.98 -43.10
C MET A 201 -14.64 -46.22 -42.26
N LEU A 202 -13.35 -46.45 -42.05
CA LEU A 202 -12.83 -47.58 -41.27
C LEU A 202 -12.47 -47.11 -39.86
N TYR A 203 -12.64 -48.01 -38.89
CA TYR A 203 -12.23 -47.82 -37.51
C TYR A 203 -11.53 -49.10 -37.06
N ASP A 204 -10.25 -49.02 -36.71
CA ASP A 204 -9.47 -50.16 -36.22
C ASP A 204 -9.13 -49.95 -34.73
N PRO A 205 -9.81 -50.62 -33.78
CA PRO A 205 -9.56 -50.41 -32.36
C PRO A 205 -8.19 -50.89 -31.86
N ASP A 206 -7.44 -51.67 -32.66
CA ASP A 206 -6.11 -52.18 -32.31
C ASP A 206 -4.96 -51.29 -32.84
N ASP A 207 -5.19 -50.41 -33.84
CA ASP A 207 -4.20 -49.41 -34.28
C ASP A 207 -4.43 -48.01 -33.66
N TRP A 208 -3.57 -47.66 -32.71
CA TRP A 208 -3.57 -46.38 -32.01
C TRP A 208 -2.88 -45.24 -32.80
N SER A 209 -2.39 -45.50 -34.01
CA SER A 209 -1.66 -44.55 -34.88
C SER A 209 -2.33 -44.31 -36.24
N ASP A 210 -3.52 -44.85 -36.49
CA ASP A 210 -4.28 -44.62 -37.73
C ASP A 210 -4.91 -43.21 -37.77
N GLU A 211 -4.62 -42.48 -38.84
CA GLU A 211 -5.12 -41.12 -39.10
C GLU A 211 -6.65 -41.11 -39.31
N ALA A 212 -7.27 -42.23 -39.71
CA ALA A 212 -8.74 -42.34 -39.78
C ALA A 212 -9.37 -42.45 -38.39
N ASN A 213 -8.74 -43.22 -37.49
CA ASN A 213 -9.13 -43.27 -36.07
C ASN A 213 -9.03 -41.90 -35.41
N ASP A 214 -8.00 -41.10 -35.72
CA ASP A 214 -7.85 -39.74 -35.17
C ASP A 214 -8.99 -38.81 -35.60
N LEU A 215 -9.39 -38.83 -36.88
CA LEU A 215 -10.53 -38.07 -37.40
C LEU A 215 -11.87 -38.52 -36.80
N ILE A 216 -12.09 -39.84 -36.67
CA ILE A 216 -13.28 -40.42 -36.00
C ILE A 216 -13.34 -39.98 -34.53
N ASN A 217 -12.20 -40.00 -33.83
CA ASN A 217 -12.11 -39.50 -32.45
C ASN A 217 -12.30 -37.99 -32.37
N ALA A 218 -11.89 -37.21 -33.37
CA ALA A 218 -12.13 -35.76 -33.44
C ALA A 218 -13.62 -35.42 -33.52
N LEU A 219 -14.41 -36.19 -34.29
CA LEU A 219 -15.88 -36.05 -34.29
C LEU A 219 -16.50 -36.33 -32.91
N ILE A 220 -15.94 -37.31 -32.18
CA ILE A 220 -16.35 -37.62 -30.80
C ILE A 220 -15.94 -36.50 -29.82
N ARG A 221 -14.77 -35.86 -30.02
CA ARG A 221 -14.37 -34.64 -29.28
C ARG A 221 -15.35 -33.51 -29.54
N ALA A 222 -15.67 -33.21 -30.80
CA ALA A 222 -16.64 -32.18 -31.19
C ALA A 222 -18.02 -32.43 -30.57
N ARG A 223 -18.55 -33.65 -30.69
CA ARG A 223 -19.82 -34.05 -30.07
C ARG A 223 -19.85 -33.81 -28.56
N ARG A 224 -18.73 -34.09 -27.86
CA ARG A 224 -18.58 -33.85 -26.41
C ARG A 224 -18.42 -32.36 -26.05
N ARG A 225 -17.96 -31.50 -26.97
CA ARG A 225 -17.98 -30.03 -26.80
C ARG A 225 -19.38 -29.42 -26.94
N GLY A 226 -20.35 -30.19 -27.46
CA GLY A 226 -21.74 -29.76 -27.69
C GLY A 226 -22.10 -29.53 -29.15
N VAL A 227 -21.13 -29.67 -30.07
CA VAL A 227 -21.33 -29.56 -31.52
C VAL A 227 -22.33 -30.63 -32.00
N GLU A 228 -23.19 -30.27 -32.95
CA GLU A 228 -24.08 -31.21 -33.63
C GLU A 228 -23.29 -31.98 -34.70
N VAL A 229 -23.38 -33.30 -34.73
CA VAL A 229 -22.55 -34.15 -35.61
C VAL A 229 -23.43 -35.18 -36.30
N HIS A 230 -23.54 -35.06 -37.62
CA HIS A 230 -24.32 -35.93 -38.50
C HIS A 230 -23.40 -36.64 -39.49
N ILE A 231 -23.55 -37.96 -39.61
CA ILE A 231 -22.69 -38.78 -40.48
C ILE A 231 -23.56 -39.66 -41.37
N LEU A 232 -23.23 -39.69 -42.65
CA LEU A 232 -23.85 -40.56 -43.64
C LEU A 232 -22.78 -41.46 -44.27
N LEU A 233 -22.97 -42.78 -44.14
CA LEU A 233 -22.07 -43.79 -44.67
C LEU A 233 -22.72 -44.58 -45.81
N GLU A 234 -21.91 -45.12 -46.71
CA GLU A 234 -22.37 -46.09 -47.72
C GLU A 234 -22.88 -47.38 -47.06
N ASN A 235 -24.10 -47.78 -47.43
CA ASN A 235 -24.84 -48.92 -46.88
C ASN A 235 -24.34 -50.27 -47.41
N SER A 236 -23.87 -50.34 -48.67
CA SER A 236 -23.43 -51.61 -49.28
C SER A 236 -22.03 -52.07 -48.85
N LEU A 237 -21.30 -51.26 -48.07
CA LEU A 237 -19.97 -51.58 -47.56
C LEU A 237 -20.03 -52.05 -46.10
N ASP A 238 -19.96 -53.38 -45.90
CA ASP A 238 -19.84 -54.01 -44.57
C ASP A 238 -18.64 -53.48 -43.76
N THR A 239 -17.61 -52.95 -44.41
CA THR A 239 -16.43 -52.36 -43.76
C THR A 239 -16.76 -51.08 -42.96
N ASN A 240 -17.81 -50.35 -43.32
CA ASN A 240 -18.30 -49.18 -42.57
C ASN A 240 -18.96 -49.54 -41.23
N ARG A 241 -19.25 -50.83 -41.00
CA ARG A 241 -20.06 -51.32 -39.87
C ARG A 241 -19.43 -51.03 -38.51
N GLU A 242 -18.11 -51.14 -38.39
CA GLU A 242 -17.44 -50.95 -37.10
C GLU A 242 -17.32 -49.47 -36.73
N ALA A 243 -16.95 -48.62 -37.68
CA ALA A 243 -17.01 -47.16 -37.50
C ALA A 243 -18.45 -46.70 -37.16
N TYR A 244 -19.47 -47.20 -37.87
CA TYR A 244 -20.88 -46.94 -37.56
C TYR A 244 -21.20 -47.28 -36.10
N ASN A 245 -20.88 -48.50 -35.65
CA ASN A 245 -21.14 -48.95 -34.28
C ASN A 245 -20.44 -48.07 -33.24
N TYR A 246 -19.16 -47.77 -33.46
CA TYR A 246 -18.34 -46.98 -32.57
C TYR A 246 -18.87 -45.54 -32.42
N LEU A 247 -19.16 -44.87 -33.54
CA LEU A 247 -19.74 -43.53 -33.59
C LEU A 247 -21.13 -43.48 -32.95
N LYS A 248 -22.01 -44.46 -33.26
CA LYS A 248 -23.36 -44.52 -32.68
C LYS A 248 -23.32 -44.74 -31.15
N SER A 249 -22.39 -45.57 -30.67
CA SER A 249 -22.20 -45.82 -29.23
C SER A 249 -21.71 -44.58 -28.47
N ASN A 250 -20.99 -43.67 -29.14
CA ASN A 250 -20.55 -42.38 -28.60
C ASN A 250 -21.60 -41.25 -28.73
N GLY A 251 -22.82 -41.54 -29.17
CA GLY A 251 -23.91 -40.56 -29.22
C GLY A 251 -23.87 -39.58 -30.39
N ILE A 252 -23.24 -39.98 -31.50
CA ILE A 252 -23.24 -39.26 -32.78
C ILE A 252 -24.42 -39.72 -33.65
N ASP A 253 -25.00 -38.81 -34.44
CA ASP A 253 -26.07 -39.14 -35.37
C ASP A 253 -25.53 -39.71 -36.69
N VAL A 254 -25.03 -40.96 -36.64
CA VAL A 254 -24.64 -41.72 -37.83
C VAL A 254 -25.81 -42.50 -38.42
N SER A 255 -25.93 -42.49 -39.74
CA SER A 255 -26.92 -43.19 -40.57
C SER A 255 -26.29 -43.74 -41.85
N TYR A 256 -27.02 -44.59 -42.57
CA TYR A 256 -26.64 -45.06 -43.91
C TYR A 256 -27.43 -44.33 -45.00
N ASP A 257 -26.95 -44.34 -46.23
CA ASP A 257 -27.64 -43.83 -47.41
C ASP A 257 -28.80 -44.74 -47.89
N SER A 258 -29.59 -44.22 -48.84
CA SER A 258 -30.66 -44.98 -49.48
C SER A 258 -30.09 -46.20 -50.24
N PRO A 259 -30.51 -47.45 -49.92
CA PRO A 259 -29.98 -48.68 -50.53
C PRO A 259 -30.30 -48.84 -52.03
N SER A 260 -30.89 -47.82 -52.66
CA SER A 260 -31.10 -47.74 -54.11
C SER A 260 -29.88 -47.23 -54.88
N THR A 261 -29.01 -46.43 -54.26
CA THR A 261 -28.06 -45.57 -54.99
C THR A 261 -26.80 -45.24 -54.17
N THR A 262 -25.67 -45.86 -54.52
CA THR A 262 -24.37 -45.73 -53.84
C THR A 262 -23.89 -44.29 -53.57
N LEU A 263 -23.68 -43.97 -52.30
CA LEU A 263 -23.00 -42.77 -51.80
C LEU A 263 -21.47 -42.86 -51.98
N HIS A 264 -20.97 -42.67 -53.21
CA HIS A 264 -19.51 -42.61 -53.46
C HIS A 264 -18.81 -41.31 -52.96
N ALA A 265 -19.49 -40.50 -52.13
CA ALA A 265 -18.98 -39.22 -51.64
C ALA A 265 -17.81 -39.35 -50.66
N LYS A 266 -16.94 -38.33 -50.61
CA LYS A 266 -16.01 -38.06 -49.50
C LYS A 266 -16.04 -36.56 -49.24
N ILE A 267 -16.91 -36.15 -48.31
CA ILE A 267 -17.22 -34.74 -48.05
C ILE A 267 -17.32 -34.51 -46.55
N VAL A 268 -16.72 -33.43 -46.06
CA VAL A 268 -16.87 -32.95 -44.68
C VAL A 268 -17.30 -31.49 -44.74
N VAL A 269 -18.37 -31.13 -44.03
CA VAL A 269 -18.79 -29.74 -43.83
C VAL A 269 -18.66 -29.39 -42.36
N VAL A 270 -18.05 -28.24 -42.04
CA VAL A 270 -17.90 -27.71 -40.68
C VAL A 270 -18.49 -26.30 -40.58
N ASP A 271 -19.28 -26.07 -39.53
CA ASP A 271 -19.89 -24.79 -39.13
C ASP A 271 -20.59 -24.04 -40.26
N GLY A 272 -21.29 -24.79 -41.13
CA GLY A 272 -22.04 -24.26 -42.28
C GLY A 272 -21.18 -23.45 -43.27
N ARG A 273 -19.86 -23.68 -43.34
CA ARG A 273 -18.96 -22.84 -44.14
C ARG A 273 -17.72 -23.51 -44.71
N ILE A 274 -17.04 -24.39 -43.95
CA ILE A 274 -15.83 -25.07 -44.44
C ILE A 274 -16.27 -26.37 -45.09
N VAL A 275 -15.95 -26.58 -46.36
CA VAL A 275 -16.28 -27.78 -47.13
C VAL A 275 -14.99 -28.43 -47.63
N PHE A 276 -14.69 -29.62 -47.13
CA PHE A 276 -13.67 -30.51 -47.69
C PHE A 276 -14.31 -31.43 -48.72
N LEU A 277 -13.75 -31.50 -49.92
CA LEU A 277 -14.27 -32.27 -51.05
C LEU A 277 -13.11 -32.92 -51.81
N GLY A 278 -13.16 -34.22 -52.09
CA GLY A 278 -12.14 -34.88 -52.91
C GLY A 278 -12.22 -36.39 -52.94
N SER A 279 -11.05 -37.05 -53.03
CA SER A 279 -10.94 -38.49 -53.18
C SER A 279 -10.66 -39.25 -51.87
N HIS A 280 -10.03 -38.61 -50.88
CA HIS A 280 -9.68 -39.16 -49.57
C HIS A 280 -10.86 -39.85 -48.85
N ASN A 281 -10.85 -41.17 -48.78
CA ASN A 281 -11.69 -41.93 -47.85
C ASN A 281 -11.08 -41.88 -46.44
N TRP A 282 -11.86 -42.17 -45.40
CA TRP A 282 -11.33 -42.26 -44.03
C TRP A 282 -10.89 -43.71 -43.77
N SER A 283 -9.65 -44.00 -44.16
CA SER A 283 -8.99 -45.29 -43.99
C SER A 283 -7.48 -45.10 -44.10
N GLU A 284 -6.68 -45.82 -43.30
CA GLU A 284 -5.21 -45.85 -43.34
C GLU A 284 -4.64 -45.83 -44.77
N SER A 285 -5.14 -46.70 -45.67
CA SER A 285 -4.69 -46.76 -47.08
C SER A 285 -4.88 -45.44 -47.85
N ALA A 286 -5.95 -44.69 -47.58
CA ALA A 286 -6.26 -43.45 -48.27
C ALA A 286 -5.60 -42.22 -47.63
N LEU A 287 -5.37 -42.22 -46.32
CA LEU A 287 -4.73 -41.09 -45.63
C LEU A 287 -3.20 -41.17 -45.67
N HIS A 288 -2.64 -42.39 -45.70
CA HIS A 288 -1.20 -42.62 -45.57
C HIS A 288 -0.48 -43.21 -46.79
N TRP A 289 -1.16 -44.03 -47.60
CA TRP A 289 -0.49 -44.89 -48.60
C TRP A 289 -0.84 -44.61 -50.07
N ASN A 290 -2.02 -44.06 -50.36
CA ASN A 290 -2.48 -43.71 -51.70
C ASN A 290 -1.90 -42.37 -52.16
N HIS A 291 -2.05 -42.08 -53.46
CA HIS A 291 -1.99 -40.73 -54.00
C HIS A 291 -3.41 -40.17 -54.12
N GLU A 292 -3.77 -39.23 -53.25
CA GLU A 292 -5.12 -38.67 -53.10
C GLU A 292 -5.09 -37.14 -53.18
N VAL A 293 -6.19 -36.54 -53.66
CA VAL A 293 -6.31 -35.09 -53.82
C VAL A 293 -7.68 -34.62 -53.36
N SER A 294 -7.68 -33.54 -52.58
CA SER A 294 -8.89 -32.87 -52.10
C SER A 294 -8.76 -31.35 -52.20
N VAL A 295 -9.86 -30.65 -51.94
CA VAL A 295 -9.87 -29.19 -51.77
C VAL A 295 -10.56 -28.81 -50.47
N LYS A 296 -10.01 -27.80 -49.79
CA LYS A 296 -10.69 -27.04 -48.73
C LYS A 296 -11.35 -25.84 -49.40
N ILE A 297 -12.67 -25.80 -49.41
CA ILE A 297 -13.48 -24.71 -49.95
C ILE A 297 -14.14 -23.99 -48.79
N ILE A 298 -13.87 -22.71 -48.65
CA ILE A 298 -14.54 -21.87 -47.65
C ILE A 298 -15.71 -21.18 -48.36
N SER A 299 -16.93 -21.71 -48.24
CA SER A 299 -18.11 -21.12 -48.87
C SER A 299 -19.39 -21.53 -48.14
N LYS A 300 -20.14 -20.54 -47.66
CA LYS A 300 -21.47 -20.78 -47.07
C LYS A 300 -22.45 -21.39 -48.07
N GLN A 301 -22.51 -20.86 -49.29
CA GLN A 301 -23.44 -21.35 -50.31
C GLN A 301 -23.18 -22.84 -50.64
N LEU A 302 -21.90 -23.22 -50.82
CA LEU A 302 -21.58 -24.63 -51.07
C LEU A 302 -21.89 -25.52 -49.87
N ALA A 303 -21.63 -25.05 -48.65
CA ALA A 303 -22.00 -25.78 -47.43
C ALA A 303 -23.52 -26.01 -47.35
N GLU A 304 -24.34 -24.98 -47.60
CA GLU A 304 -25.79 -25.09 -47.66
C GLU A 304 -26.25 -26.06 -48.77
N GLU A 305 -25.67 -26.00 -49.97
CA GLU A 305 -25.98 -26.94 -51.06
C GLU A 305 -25.63 -28.40 -50.70
N VAL A 306 -24.47 -28.64 -50.08
CA VAL A 306 -24.04 -29.96 -49.61
C VAL A 306 -24.91 -30.49 -48.47
N ILE A 307 -25.28 -29.65 -47.50
CA ILE A 307 -26.15 -30.04 -46.38
C ILE A 307 -27.56 -30.39 -46.89
N ASN A 308 -28.12 -29.61 -47.81
CA ASN A 308 -29.37 -29.96 -48.47
C ASN A 308 -29.26 -31.30 -49.23
N TYR A 309 -28.13 -31.56 -49.89
CA TYR A 309 -27.90 -32.85 -50.55
C TYR A 309 -27.80 -34.03 -49.55
N PHE A 310 -27.03 -33.89 -48.45
CA PHE A 310 -26.95 -34.86 -47.35
C PHE A 310 -28.34 -35.33 -46.90
N TRP A 311 -29.24 -34.37 -46.59
CA TRP A 311 -30.60 -34.68 -46.13
C TRP A 311 -31.50 -35.30 -47.22
N SER A 312 -31.17 -35.11 -48.50
CA SER A 312 -31.94 -35.68 -49.62
C SER A 312 -31.57 -37.12 -49.99
N VAL A 313 -30.38 -37.60 -49.61
CA VAL A 313 -29.91 -38.98 -49.87
C VAL A 313 -29.78 -39.85 -48.61
N ARG A 314 -30.00 -39.26 -47.43
CA ARG A 314 -30.03 -39.97 -46.15
C ARG A 314 -31.12 -41.05 -46.13
N GLY A 315 -30.74 -42.26 -45.69
CA GLY A 315 -31.67 -43.38 -45.51
C GLY A 315 -32.64 -43.21 -44.33
N PRO A 316 -33.70 -44.03 -44.28
CA PRO A 316 -34.72 -44.01 -43.23
C PRO A 316 -34.25 -44.56 -41.87
#